data_AF-A0A1A0IZQ7-F1
#
_entry.id   AF-A0A1A0IZQ7-F1
#
_cell.length_a   1.000
_cell.length_b   1.000
_cell.length_c   1.000
_cell.angle_alpha   90.00
_cell.angle_beta   90.00
_cell.angle_gamma   90.00
#
_symmetry.space_group_name_H-M   'P 1'
#
loop_
_entity.id
_entity.type
_entity.pdbx_description
1 polymer ?
#
loop_
_entity_poly.entity_id
_entity_poly.type
_entity_poly.pdbx_seq_one_letter_code
_entity_poly.pdbx_strand_id
1 'polypeptide(L)'
;MAPNAAQKALLRRLSAVVADTRALLDAARNHWEAGVLAEPSWFARLDALMARGAALAELGHAGGIPQRWIDLARLQGERGTGWRTPQRWPVPQPVQLDRLIDDLAAEARDLSDVMAVHAAYRARARSNEPDSQRTRIEATAAVRHERLTSIAALLDLIGPERDRIRPAPDPIWARALAATVRDRDPDLLAQQWRVHAEHEPTSVAAYRLLTDHGDIDFLPDSAIAPIPAVMVEHIAAALRLPPGLAAHDPQLGAATDSAVIAALGEPRCFEFPTPTPGDEQHAGAGPALIHRDSGPSP
;
A
#
# COMPACT_ATOMS: atom_id res chain seq x y z
N MET A 1 -12.80 13.12 11.68
CA MET A 1 -12.02 12.53 10.56
C MET A 1 -13.02 12.00 9.53
N ALA A 2 -12.77 12.29 8.25
CA ALA A 2 -13.58 11.79 7.15
C ALA A 2 -12.73 10.83 6.30
N PRO A 3 -13.33 9.85 5.60
CA PRO A 3 -12.57 8.95 4.73
C PRO A 3 -11.89 9.72 3.59
N ASN A 4 -10.74 9.22 3.16
CA ASN A 4 -10.08 9.71 1.94
C ASN A 4 -10.87 9.28 0.67
N ALA A 5 -10.39 9.65 -0.51
CA ALA A 5 -11.07 9.37 -1.77
C ALA A 5 -11.15 7.86 -2.07
N ALA A 6 -10.07 7.11 -1.86
CA ALA A 6 -10.01 5.66 -2.08
C ALA A 6 -10.96 4.91 -1.13
N GLN A 7 -10.95 5.27 0.15
CA GLN A 7 -11.86 4.70 1.16
C GLN A 7 -13.33 4.96 0.81
N LYS A 8 -13.67 6.17 0.34
CA LYS A 8 -15.03 6.50 -0.14
C LYS A 8 -15.43 5.64 -1.34
N ALA A 9 -14.53 5.43 -2.30
CA ALA A 9 -14.78 4.61 -3.47
C ALA A 9 -15.03 3.14 -3.09
N LEU A 10 -14.19 2.58 -2.20
CA LEU A 10 -14.35 1.21 -1.70
C LEU A 10 -15.69 1.02 -0.95
N LEU A 11 -16.03 1.95 -0.05
CA LEU A 11 -17.29 1.90 0.70
C LEU A 11 -18.52 2.02 -0.23
N ARG A 12 -18.45 2.87 -1.25
CA ARG A 12 -19.49 2.95 -2.28
C ARG A 12 -19.65 1.63 -3.02
N ARG A 13 -18.54 1.00 -3.42
CA ARG A 13 -18.59 -0.29 -4.10
C ARG A 13 -19.17 -1.39 -3.21
N LEU A 14 -18.77 -1.44 -1.95
CA LEU A 14 -19.34 -2.37 -0.97
C LEU A 14 -20.86 -2.19 -0.86
N SER A 15 -21.34 -0.96 -0.74
CA SER A 15 -22.78 -0.68 -0.72
C SER A 15 -23.49 -1.15 -1.99
N ALA A 16 -22.88 -1.00 -3.16
CA ALA A 16 -23.44 -1.49 -4.43
C ALA A 16 -23.53 -3.02 -4.48
N VAL A 17 -22.45 -3.74 -4.11
CA VAL A 17 -22.45 -5.21 -4.10
C VAL A 17 -23.48 -5.77 -3.11
N VAL A 18 -23.65 -5.13 -1.95
CA VAL A 18 -24.66 -5.52 -0.97
C VAL A 18 -26.08 -5.25 -1.50
N ALA A 19 -26.30 -4.14 -2.21
CA ALA A 19 -27.58 -3.86 -2.86
C ALA A 19 -27.90 -4.89 -3.95
N ASP A 20 -26.92 -5.30 -4.77
CA ASP A 20 -27.06 -6.35 -5.77
C ASP A 20 -27.41 -7.70 -5.14
N THR A 21 -26.76 -8.02 -4.01
CA THR A 21 -27.04 -9.24 -3.22
C THR A 21 -28.48 -9.24 -2.74
N ARG A 22 -28.95 -8.13 -2.16
CA ARG A 22 -30.34 -7.98 -1.74
C ARG A 22 -31.30 -8.12 -2.92
N ALA A 23 -31.06 -7.44 -4.03
CA ALA A 23 -31.92 -7.50 -5.21
C ALA A 23 -32.06 -8.94 -5.74
N LEU A 24 -30.96 -9.72 -5.71
CA LEU A 24 -30.97 -11.13 -6.10
C LEU A 24 -31.82 -11.99 -5.14
N LEU A 25 -31.74 -11.73 -3.84
CA LEU A 25 -32.55 -12.42 -2.82
C LEU A 25 -34.04 -12.04 -2.90
N ASP A 26 -34.35 -10.75 -3.08
CA ASP A 26 -35.72 -10.25 -3.24
C ASP A 26 -36.38 -10.85 -4.50
N ALA A 27 -35.63 -10.94 -5.61
CA ALA A 27 -36.10 -11.61 -6.83
C ALA A 27 -36.35 -13.11 -6.63
N ALA A 28 -35.45 -13.80 -5.92
CA ALA A 28 -35.61 -15.23 -5.62
C ALA A 28 -36.84 -15.51 -4.77
N ARG A 29 -37.12 -14.64 -3.80
CA ARG A 29 -38.32 -14.72 -2.98
C ARG A 29 -39.59 -14.61 -3.83
N ASN A 30 -39.65 -13.65 -4.75
CA ASN A 30 -40.79 -13.49 -5.65
C ASN A 30 -40.97 -14.70 -6.57
N HIS A 31 -39.89 -15.28 -7.09
CA HIS A 31 -39.93 -16.50 -7.90
C HIS A 31 -40.42 -17.71 -7.09
N TRP A 32 -39.94 -17.87 -5.86
CA TRP A 32 -40.40 -18.92 -4.96
C TRP A 32 -41.90 -18.80 -4.66
N GLU A 33 -42.39 -17.59 -4.36
CA GLU A 33 -43.81 -17.32 -4.14
C GLU A 33 -44.66 -17.60 -5.40
N ALA A 34 -44.07 -17.48 -6.60
CA ALA A 34 -44.67 -17.85 -7.88
C ALA A 34 -44.49 -19.34 -8.27
N GLY A 35 -43.88 -20.17 -7.42
CA GLY A 35 -43.67 -21.61 -7.68
C GLY A 35 -42.52 -21.93 -8.64
N VAL A 36 -41.63 -20.98 -8.90
CA VAL A 36 -40.45 -21.15 -9.76
C VAL A 36 -39.25 -21.56 -8.91
N LEU A 37 -38.61 -22.68 -9.25
CA LEU A 37 -37.40 -23.16 -8.58
C LEU A 37 -36.16 -22.37 -9.04
N ALA A 38 -35.24 -22.12 -8.11
CA ALA A 38 -33.98 -21.45 -8.41
C ALA A 38 -33.05 -22.37 -9.23
N GLU A 39 -32.48 -21.83 -10.31
CA GLU A 39 -31.47 -22.53 -11.11
C GLU A 39 -30.12 -22.62 -10.37
N PRO A 40 -29.26 -23.61 -10.67
CA PRO A 40 -27.93 -23.71 -10.06
C PRO A 40 -27.05 -22.45 -10.24
N SER A 41 -27.22 -21.76 -11.37
CA SER A 41 -26.53 -20.50 -11.68
C SER A 41 -26.88 -19.36 -10.69
N TRP A 42 -28.08 -19.40 -10.09
CA TRP A 42 -28.50 -18.44 -9.09
C TRP A 42 -27.68 -18.56 -7.81
N PHE A 43 -27.46 -19.78 -7.31
CA PHE A 43 -26.65 -20.03 -6.12
C PHE A 43 -25.19 -19.59 -6.34
N ALA A 44 -24.60 -19.95 -7.49
CA ALA A 44 -23.25 -19.53 -7.84
C ALA A 44 -23.11 -18.00 -7.89
N ARG A 45 -24.13 -17.29 -8.39
CA ARG A 45 -24.16 -15.82 -8.40
C ARG A 45 -24.28 -15.23 -7.01
N LEU A 46 -25.10 -15.82 -6.13
CA LEU A 46 -25.24 -15.39 -4.74
C LEU A 46 -23.92 -15.57 -3.99
N ASP A 47 -23.29 -16.75 -4.11
CA ASP A 47 -22.00 -17.05 -3.49
C ASP A 47 -20.92 -16.06 -3.96
N ALA A 48 -20.87 -15.75 -5.26
CA ALA A 48 -19.95 -14.77 -5.81
C ALA A 48 -20.18 -13.36 -5.23
N LEU A 49 -21.43 -12.91 -5.10
CA LEU A 49 -21.76 -11.61 -4.51
C LEU A 49 -21.40 -11.55 -3.02
N MET A 50 -21.68 -12.61 -2.26
CA MET A 50 -21.32 -12.71 -0.85
C MET A 50 -19.79 -12.70 -0.66
N ALA A 51 -19.06 -13.47 -1.48
CA ALA A 51 -17.60 -13.50 -1.45
C ALA A 51 -16.99 -12.14 -1.80
N ARG A 52 -17.53 -11.43 -2.81
CA ARG A 52 -17.11 -10.07 -3.16
C ARG A 52 -17.37 -9.07 -2.03
N GLY A 53 -18.55 -9.14 -1.40
CA GLY A 53 -18.88 -8.29 -0.24
C GLY A 53 -17.95 -8.52 0.96
N ALA A 54 -17.56 -9.77 1.21
CA ALA A 54 -16.58 -10.12 2.23
C ALA A 54 -15.17 -9.61 1.86
N ALA A 55 -14.73 -9.83 0.62
CA ALA A 55 -13.42 -9.39 0.13
C ALA A 55 -13.26 -7.86 0.16
N LEU A 56 -14.31 -7.09 -0.19
CA LEU A 56 -14.31 -5.62 -0.07
C LEU A 56 -14.18 -5.15 1.38
N ALA A 57 -14.83 -5.83 2.31
CA ALA A 57 -14.72 -5.49 3.74
C ALA A 57 -13.33 -5.81 4.29
N GLU A 58 -12.77 -6.97 3.95
CA GLU A 58 -11.39 -7.35 4.32
C GLU A 58 -10.36 -6.36 3.75
N LEU A 59 -10.48 -5.98 2.48
CA LEU A 59 -9.63 -4.95 1.89
C LEU A 59 -9.79 -3.60 2.61
N GLY A 60 -11.02 -3.25 2.99
CA GLY A 60 -11.30 -2.05 3.78
C GLY A 60 -10.63 -2.08 5.16
N HIS A 61 -10.66 -3.22 5.84
CA HIS A 61 -9.97 -3.40 7.12
C HIS A 61 -8.46 -3.26 6.99
N ALA A 62 -7.85 -3.92 6.00
CA ALA A 62 -6.43 -3.77 5.71
C ALA A 62 -6.06 -2.33 5.35
N GLY A 63 -6.94 -1.62 4.65
CA GLY A 63 -6.83 -0.20 4.31
C GLY A 63 -7.22 0.79 5.42
N GLY A 64 -7.37 0.32 6.66
CA GLY A 64 -7.61 1.17 7.84
C GLY A 64 -9.02 1.78 7.92
N ILE A 65 -10.00 1.25 7.19
CA ILE A 65 -11.38 1.70 7.28
C ILE A 65 -12.00 1.15 8.58
N PRO A 66 -12.53 2.02 9.47
CA PRO A 66 -13.19 1.59 10.69
C PRO A 66 -14.42 0.72 10.40
N GLN A 67 -14.66 -0.32 11.21
CA GLN A 67 -15.80 -1.23 11.07
C GLN A 67 -17.13 -0.48 10.97
N ARG A 68 -17.33 0.58 11.77
CA ARG A 68 -18.56 1.39 11.73
C ARG A 68 -18.84 2.03 10.37
N TRP A 69 -17.82 2.32 9.57
CA TRP A 69 -18.01 2.87 8.23
C TRP A 69 -18.35 1.77 7.22
N ILE A 70 -17.73 0.59 7.37
CA ILE A 70 -18.07 -0.62 6.60
C ILE A 70 -19.52 -1.05 6.88
N ASP A 71 -19.94 -1.05 8.14
CA ASP A 71 -21.31 -1.37 8.55
C ASP A 71 -22.32 -0.37 7.98
N LEU A 72 -21.96 0.92 7.95
CA LEU A 72 -22.79 1.94 7.30
C LEU A 72 -22.97 1.64 5.81
N ALA A 73 -21.92 1.27 5.10
CA ALA A 73 -22.00 0.93 3.68
C ALA A 73 -22.87 -0.31 3.44
N ARG A 74 -22.70 -1.35 4.27
CA ARG A 74 -23.56 -2.54 4.24
C ARG A 74 -25.02 -2.17 4.47
N LEU A 75 -25.32 -1.42 5.53
CA LEU A 75 -26.68 -0.99 5.85
C LEU A 75 -27.32 -0.14 4.74
N GLN A 76 -26.55 0.72 4.07
CA GLN A 76 -27.06 1.48 2.92
C GLN A 76 -27.37 0.58 1.72
N GLY A 77 -26.49 -0.39 1.44
CA GLY A 77 -26.71 -1.39 0.39
C GLY A 77 -27.94 -2.25 0.69
N GLU A 78 -28.06 -2.74 1.92
CA GLU A 78 -29.20 -3.50 2.41
C GLU A 78 -30.50 -2.70 2.31
N ARG A 79 -30.48 -1.37 2.44
CA ARG A 79 -31.70 -0.55 2.28
C ARG A 79 -32.07 -0.29 0.81
N GLY A 80 -31.19 -0.59 -0.14
CA GLY A 80 -31.44 -0.36 -1.57
C GLY A 80 -31.56 1.12 -1.96
N THR A 81 -31.15 2.06 -1.11
CA THR A 81 -31.33 3.51 -1.35
C THR A 81 -30.26 4.12 -2.25
N GLY A 82 -29.32 3.30 -2.73
CA GLY A 82 -28.09 3.73 -3.39
C GLY A 82 -27.11 4.38 -2.41
N TRP A 83 -25.84 4.45 -2.81
CA TRP A 83 -24.82 5.11 -1.99
C TRP A 83 -25.08 6.61 -1.92
N ARG A 84 -25.24 7.12 -0.69
CA ARG A 84 -25.27 8.56 -0.42
C ARG A 84 -24.22 8.85 0.63
N THR A 85 -23.24 9.66 0.26
CA THR A 85 -22.20 10.12 1.20
C THR A 85 -22.89 10.76 2.40
N PRO A 86 -22.68 10.24 3.61
CA PRO A 86 -23.36 10.75 4.79
C PRO A 86 -22.90 12.19 5.05
N GLN A 87 -23.84 13.07 5.41
CA GLN A 87 -23.52 14.44 5.85
C GLN A 87 -22.61 14.43 7.08
N ARG A 88 -22.78 13.44 7.95
CA ARG A 88 -21.93 13.19 9.11
C ARG A 88 -21.53 11.72 9.17
N TRP A 89 -20.24 11.46 9.09
CA TRP A 89 -19.71 10.10 9.27
C TRP A 89 -19.91 9.64 10.71
N PRO A 90 -20.22 8.34 10.93
CA PRO A 90 -20.19 7.75 12.26
C PRO A 90 -18.84 8.01 12.91
N VAL A 91 -18.83 8.22 14.23
CA VAL A 91 -17.57 8.35 14.98
C VAL A 91 -16.74 7.09 14.74
N PRO A 92 -15.52 7.22 14.17
CA PRO A 92 -14.69 6.06 13.86
C PRO A 92 -14.25 5.39 15.15
N GLN A 93 -14.18 4.06 15.12
CA GLN A 93 -13.47 3.32 16.17
C GLN A 93 -11.96 3.55 15.98
N PRO A 94 -11.16 3.48 17.05
CA PRO A 94 -9.70 3.54 16.94
C PRO A 94 -9.19 2.44 16.01
N VAL A 95 -8.36 2.83 15.04
CA VAL A 95 -7.64 1.92 14.15
C VAL A 95 -6.17 1.96 14.55
N GLN A 96 -5.53 0.80 14.68
CA GLN A 96 -4.10 0.69 15.01
C GLN A 96 -3.27 0.96 13.75
N LEU A 97 -3.16 2.23 13.34
CA LEU A 97 -2.52 2.62 12.09
C LEU A 97 -1.07 2.10 11.97
N ASP A 98 -0.28 2.23 13.04
CA ASP A 98 1.10 1.72 13.08
C ASP A 98 1.19 0.23 12.77
N ARG A 99 0.26 -0.56 13.34
CA ARG A 99 0.20 -2.00 13.09
C ARG A 99 -0.13 -2.30 11.63
N LEU A 100 -1.06 -1.56 11.03
CA LEU A 100 -1.41 -1.74 9.61
C LEU A 100 -0.23 -1.40 8.69
N ILE A 101 0.55 -0.38 9.03
CA ILE A 101 1.77 -0.01 8.31
C ILE A 101 2.82 -1.13 8.45
N ASP A 102 3.00 -1.69 9.65
CA ASP A 102 3.92 -2.81 9.89
C ASP A 102 3.49 -4.08 9.14
N ASP A 103 2.20 -4.41 9.14
CA ASP A 103 1.63 -5.53 8.40
C ASP A 103 1.85 -5.34 6.88
N LEU A 104 1.62 -4.13 6.35
CA LEU A 104 1.87 -3.80 4.94
C LEU A 104 3.37 -3.88 4.58
N ALA A 105 4.25 -3.42 5.47
CA ALA A 105 5.70 -3.54 5.29
C ALA A 105 6.16 -5.00 5.33
N ALA A 106 5.52 -5.85 6.14
CA ALA A 106 5.78 -7.29 6.16
C ALA A 106 5.34 -7.96 4.85
N GLU A 107 4.16 -7.62 4.33
CA GLU A 107 3.69 -8.13 3.04
C GLU A 107 4.60 -7.70 1.87
N ALA A 108 5.11 -6.45 1.87
CA ALA A 108 6.06 -5.96 0.86
C ALA A 108 7.39 -6.73 0.89
N ARG A 109 7.90 -7.05 2.08
CA ARG A 109 9.10 -7.86 2.26
C ARG A 109 8.88 -9.30 1.80
N ASP A 110 7.77 -9.92 2.17
CA ASP A 110 7.40 -11.27 1.70
C ASP A 110 7.33 -11.34 0.17
N LEU A 111 6.71 -10.34 -0.48
CA LEU A 111 6.70 -10.26 -1.94
C LEU A 111 8.12 -10.14 -2.53
N SER A 112 8.97 -9.33 -1.92
CA SER A 112 10.36 -9.14 -2.35
C SER A 112 11.17 -10.44 -2.22
N ASP A 113 10.97 -11.19 -1.14
CA ASP A 113 11.64 -12.48 -0.90
C ASP A 113 11.20 -13.53 -1.94
N VAL A 114 9.90 -13.60 -2.25
CA VAL A 114 9.37 -14.48 -3.31
C VAL A 114 10.00 -14.12 -4.66
N MET A 115 10.11 -12.82 -4.99
CA MET A 115 10.74 -12.37 -6.23
C MET A 115 12.24 -12.61 -6.27
N ALA A 116 12.93 -12.53 -5.13
CA ALA A 116 14.35 -12.88 -5.02
C ALA A 116 14.59 -14.38 -5.27
N VAL A 117 13.79 -15.25 -4.66
CA VAL A 117 13.80 -16.70 -4.91
C VAL A 117 13.51 -16.98 -6.37
N HIS A 118 12.49 -16.33 -6.93
CA HIS A 118 12.12 -16.50 -8.33
C HIS A 118 13.24 -16.09 -9.30
N ALA A 119 13.86 -14.92 -9.09
CA ALA A 119 14.95 -14.43 -9.90
C ALA A 119 16.19 -15.33 -9.82
N ALA A 120 16.57 -15.75 -8.61
CA ALA A 120 17.70 -16.66 -8.41
C ALA A 120 17.45 -18.03 -9.04
N TYR A 121 16.22 -18.56 -8.90
CA TYR A 121 15.85 -19.83 -9.50
C TYR A 121 15.95 -19.75 -11.02
N ARG A 122 15.38 -18.71 -11.64
CA ARG A 122 15.46 -18.49 -13.09
C ARG A 122 16.89 -18.30 -13.60
N ALA A 123 17.76 -17.66 -12.82
CA ALA A 123 19.15 -17.46 -13.22
C ALA A 123 19.96 -18.76 -13.25
N ARG A 124 19.57 -19.78 -12.48
CA ARG A 124 20.29 -21.06 -12.34
C ARG A 124 19.61 -22.24 -13.02
N ALA A 125 18.28 -22.22 -13.12
CA ALA A 125 17.49 -23.33 -13.65
C ALA A 125 17.73 -23.50 -15.14
N ARG A 126 18.25 -24.67 -15.52
CA ARG A 126 18.38 -25.11 -16.91
C ARG A 126 17.03 -25.66 -17.37
N SER A 127 16.10 -24.77 -17.76
CA SER A 127 14.93 -25.03 -18.63
C SER A 127 13.94 -26.19 -18.36
N ASN A 128 14.04 -26.93 -17.25
CA ASN A 128 13.30 -28.18 -17.09
C ASN A 128 11.94 -28.08 -16.37
N GLU A 129 11.61 -26.94 -15.75
CA GLU A 129 10.30 -26.77 -15.07
C GLU A 129 9.20 -26.30 -16.03
N PRO A 130 7.93 -26.68 -15.80
CA PRO A 130 6.81 -26.28 -16.63
C PRO A 130 6.63 -24.76 -16.67
N ASP A 131 6.45 -24.21 -17.88
CA ASP A 131 6.12 -22.79 -18.08
C ASP A 131 4.87 -22.35 -17.29
N SER A 132 3.94 -23.28 -17.01
CA SER A 132 2.73 -23.00 -16.23
C SER A 132 3.00 -22.57 -14.79
N GLN A 133 4.02 -23.13 -14.13
CA GLN A 133 4.39 -22.76 -12.76
C GLN A 133 5.05 -21.37 -12.73
N ARG A 134 5.86 -21.05 -13.74
CA ARG A 134 6.42 -19.70 -13.93
C ARG A 134 5.31 -18.66 -14.11
N THR A 135 4.37 -18.92 -15.00
CA THR A 135 3.25 -17.99 -15.23
C THR A 135 2.42 -17.80 -13.95
N ARG A 136 2.24 -18.86 -13.15
CA ARG A 136 1.47 -18.78 -11.90
C ARG A 136 2.15 -17.93 -10.83
N ILE A 137 3.47 -18.07 -10.63
CA ILE A 137 4.19 -17.24 -9.65
C ILE A 137 4.21 -15.76 -10.07
N GLU A 138 4.42 -15.48 -11.35
CA GLU A 138 4.40 -14.11 -11.89
C GLU A 138 3.01 -13.47 -11.77
N ALA A 139 1.95 -14.20 -12.12
CA ALA A 139 0.57 -13.73 -11.97
C ALA A 139 0.19 -13.50 -10.50
N THR A 140 0.56 -14.41 -9.60
CA THR A 140 0.29 -14.26 -8.16
C THR A 140 1.04 -13.07 -7.57
N ALA A 141 2.29 -12.84 -8.00
CA ALA A 141 3.08 -11.69 -7.57
C ALA A 141 2.49 -10.36 -8.08
N ALA A 142 1.97 -10.32 -9.31
CA ALA A 142 1.28 -9.14 -9.85
C ALA A 142 0.05 -8.77 -9.00
N VAL A 143 -0.82 -9.75 -8.69
CA VAL A 143 -2.01 -9.51 -7.85
C VAL A 143 -1.61 -9.09 -6.42
N ARG A 144 -0.54 -9.69 -5.85
CA ARG A 144 0.00 -9.25 -4.54
C ARG A 144 0.44 -7.79 -4.58
N HIS A 145 1.14 -7.37 -5.63
CA HIS A 145 1.59 -5.98 -5.82
C HIS A 145 0.41 -5.01 -5.97
N GLU A 146 -0.59 -5.36 -6.78
CA GLU A 146 -1.80 -4.55 -6.91
C GLU A 146 -2.52 -4.40 -5.57
N ARG A 147 -2.69 -5.50 -4.82
CA ARG A 147 -3.30 -5.45 -3.48
C ARG A 147 -2.51 -4.55 -2.54
N LEU A 148 -1.18 -4.69 -2.50
CA LEU A 148 -0.29 -3.90 -1.66
C LEU A 148 -0.45 -2.39 -1.94
N THR A 149 -0.41 -2.01 -3.21
CA THR A 149 -0.51 -0.60 -3.65
C THR A 149 -1.92 -0.03 -3.45
N SER A 150 -2.96 -0.84 -3.55
CA SER A 150 -4.32 -0.46 -3.17
C SER A 150 -4.48 -0.26 -1.66
N ILE A 151 -3.88 -1.10 -0.81
CA ILE A 151 -3.91 -0.90 0.65
C ILE A 151 -3.19 0.41 1.01
N ALA A 152 -2.03 0.71 0.42
CA ALA A 152 -1.38 1.99 0.66
C ALA A 152 -2.22 3.20 0.23
N ALA A 153 -2.91 3.12 -0.92
CA ALA A 153 -3.84 4.16 -1.33
C ALA A 153 -5.01 4.34 -0.34
N LEU A 154 -5.50 3.24 0.24
CA LEU A 154 -6.54 3.29 1.27
C LEU A 154 -6.04 3.88 2.59
N LEU A 155 -4.80 3.61 2.98
CA LEU A 155 -4.17 4.18 4.16
C LEU A 155 -3.76 5.66 3.98
N ASP A 156 -3.64 6.14 2.73
CA ASP A 156 -3.21 7.51 2.39
C ASP A 156 -1.84 7.87 2.99
N LEU A 157 -0.88 6.94 2.85
CA LEU A 157 0.43 7.02 3.49
C LEU A 157 1.23 8.24 3.00
N ILE A 158 1.74 9.03 3.95
CA ILE A 158 2.54 10.23 3.69
C ILE A 158 3.96 10.13 4.27
N GLY A 159 4.92 10.70 3.54
CA GLY A 159 6.31 10.90 3.99
C GLY A 159 6.91 9.73 4.79
N PRO A 160 7.16 9.89 6.11
CA PRO A 160 7.80 8.86 6.94
C PRO A 160 7.09 7.52 6.98
N GLU A 161 5.75 7.50 6.93
CA GLU A 161 4.97 6.24 6.94
C GLU A 161 5.19 5.45 5.66
N ARG A 162 5.26 6.17 4.53
CA ARG A 162 5.55 5.60 3.22
C ARG A 162 6.98 5.06 3.15
N ASP A 163 7.93 5.79 3.74
CA ASP A 163 9.34 5.41 3.74
C ASP A 163 9.64 4.16 4.60
N ARG A 164 8.76 3.79 5.55
CA ARG A 164 8.85 2.50 6.28
C ARG A 164 8.61 1.28 5.39
N ILE A 165 7.87 1.44 4.30
CA ILE A 165 7.49 0.36 3.38
C ILE A 165 8.32 0.41 2.10
N ARG A 166 8.59 1.62 1.61
CA ARG A 166 9.32 1.82 0.37
C ARG A 166 10.70 1.16 0.46
N PRO A 167 11.09 0.35 -0.53
CA PRO A 167 12.43 -0.20 -0.54
C PRO A 167 13.47 0.92 -0.66
N ALA A 168 14.70 0.63 -0.25
CA ALA A 168 15.83 1.53 -0.46
C ALA A 168 15.93 1.94 -1.94
N PRO A 169 16.51 3.11 -2.27
CA PRO A 169 16.66 3.56 -3.65
C PRO A 169 17.33 2.51 -4.56
N ASP A 170 16.92 2.49 -5.82
CA ASP A 170 17.51 1.61 -6.83
C ASP A 170 19.00 1.98 -7.07
N PRO A 171 19.92 1.00 -7.23
CA PRO A 171 19.78 -0.46 -7.17
C PRO A 171 20.20 -1.11 -5.84
N ILE A 172 20.17 -0.36 -4.73
CA ILE A 172 20.63 -0.86 -3.41
C ILE A 172 19.77 -2.03 -2.94
N TRP A 173 18.44 -1.90 -3.04
CA TRP A 173 17.50 -2.93 -2.61
C TRP A 173 17.69 -4.24 -3.40
N ALA A 174 17.93 -4.17 -4.72
CA ALA A 174 18.10 -5.35 -5.57
C ALA A 174 19.38 -6.13 -5.23
N ARG A 175 20.47 -5.42 -4.93
CA ARG A 175 21.74 -6.03 -4.50
C ARG A 175 21.61 -6.72 -3.15
N ALA A 176 20.95 -6.07 -2.19
CA ALA A 176 20.68 -6.66 -0.88
C ALA A 176 19.87 -7.96 -1.02
N LEU A 177 18.77 -7.95 -1.78
CA LEU A 177 17.97 -9.15 -2.05
C LEU A 177 18.78 -10.23 -2.76
N ALA A 178 19.54 -9.89 -3.80
CA ALA A 178 20.40 -10.83 -4.50
C ALA A 178 21.40 -11.51 -3.56
N ALA A 179 21.99 -10.78 -2.60
CA ALA A 179 22.89 -11.35 -1.60
C ALA A 179 22.20 -12.42 -0.72
N THR A 180 20.92 -12.24 -0.36
CA THR A 180 20.18 -13.22 0.47
C THR A 180 19.92 -14.57 -0.21
N VAL A 181 19.97 -14.62 -1.55
CA VAL A 181 19.66 -15.81 -2.35
C VAL A 181 20.87 -16.36 -3.12
N ARG A 182 21.98 -15.62 -3.16
CA ARG A 182 23.18 -15.91 -3.97
C ARG A 182 23.84 -17.25 -3.64
N ASP A 183 23.90 -17.60 -2.37
CA ASP A 183 24.61 -18.80 -1.91
C ASP A 183 23.66 -19.90 -1.42
N ARG A 184 22.34 -19.74 -1.64
CA ARG A 184 21.35 -20.78 -1.31
C ARG A 184 21.57 -22.02 -2.15
N ASP A 185 21.45 -23.18 -1.50
CA ASP A 185 21.46 -24.50 -2.13
C ASP A 185 20.43 -24.56 -3.29
N PRO A 186 20.83 -25.01 -4.50
CA PRO A 186 19.93 -25.19 -5.63
C PRO A 186 18.67 -26.03 -5.33
N ASP A 187 18.80 -27.09 -4.53
CA ASP A 187 17.67 -27.99 -4.23
C ASP A 187 16.66 -27.31 -3.30
N LEU A 188 17.17 -26.58 -2.30
CA LEU A 188 16.34 -25.75 -1.42
C LEU A 188 15.65 -24.63 -2.20
N LEU A 189 16.35 -24.00 -3.14
CA LEU A 189 15.80 -22.94 -3.99
C LEU A 189 14.69 -23.48 -4.89
N ALA A 190 14.87 -24.67 -5.47
CA ALA A 190 13.85 -25.34 -6.28
C ALA A 190 12.62 -25.71 -5.44
N GLN A 191 12.82 -26.20 -4.22
CA GLN A 191 11.74 -26.51 -3.29
C GLN A 191 10.94 -25.25 -2.93
N GLN A 192 11.61 -24.18 -2.51
CA GLN A 192 10.98 -22.90 -2.15
C GLN A 192 10.21 -22.31 -3.34
N TRP A 193 10.80 -22.34 -4.53
CA TRP A 193 10.15 -21.85 -5.74
C TRP A 193 8.87 -22.62 -6.07
N ARG A 194 8.88 -23.96 -5.97
CA ARG A 194 7.67 -24.80 -6.17
C ARG A 194 6.60 -24.50 -5.12
N VAL A 195 6.97 -24.34 -3.86
CA VAL A 195 6.03 -23.93 -2.80
C VAL A 195 5.36 -22.60 -3.13
N HIS A 196 6.12 -21.59 -3.59
CA HIS A 196 5.55 -20.32 -4.01
C HIS A 196 4.69 -20.41 -5.28
N ALA A 197 5.02 -21.30 -6.21
CA ALA A 197 4.24 -21.52 -7.42
C ALA A 197 2.92 -22.27 -7.14
N GLU A 198 2.87 -23.11 -6.11
CA GLU A 198 1.68 -23.90 -5.74
C GLU A 198 0.76 -23.17 -4.75
N HIS A 199 1.31 -22.26 -3.93
CA HIS A 199 0.56 -21.59 -2.88
C HIS A 199 0.10 -20.18 -3.28
N GLU A 200 -1.22 -20.01 -3.34
CA GLU A 200 -1.85 -18.69 -3.37
C GLU A 200 -2.45 -18.35 -2.00
N PRO A 201 -2.08 -17.20 -1.39
CA PRO A 201 -2.72 -16.75 -0.16
C PRO A 201 -4.19 -16.39 -0.39
N THR A 202 -5.04 -16.70 0.59
CA THR A 202 -6.48 -16.39 0.52
C THR A 202 -6.76 -14.90 0.32
N SER A 203 -5.96 -14.01 0.90
CA SER A 203 -6.09 -12.56 0.71
C SER A 203 -5.82 -12.12 -0.74
N VAL A 204 -4.94 -12.82 -1.45
CA VAL A 204 -4.62 -12.58 -2.87
C VAL A 204 -5.73 -13.12 -3.75
N ALA A 205 -6.25 -14.32 -3.47
CA ALA A 205 -7.40 -14.87 -4.19
C ALA A 205 -8.65 -14.00 -4.02
N ALA A 206 -8.90 -13.50 -2.81
CA ALA A 206 -9.99 -12.56 -2.53
C ALA A 206 -9.82 -11.24 -3.28
N TYR A 207 -8.60 -10.71 -3.37
CA TYR A 207 -8.34 -9.49 -4.14
C TYR A 207 -8.47 -9.72 -5.65
N ARG A 208 -8.01 -10.86 -6.18
CA ARG A 208 -8.22 -11.24 -7.59
C ARG A 208 -9.71 -11.27 -7.94
N LEU A 209 -10.53 -11.83 -7.06
CA LEU A 209 -11.98 -11.84 -7.25
C LEU A 209 -12.54 -10.42 -7.45
N LEU A 210 -12.02 -9.43 -6.69
CA LEU A 210 -12.41 -8.03 -6.83
C LEU A 210 -11.94 -7.43 -8.16
N THR A 211 -10.70 -7.67 -8.57
CA THR A 211 -10.16 -7.15 -9.84
C THR A 211 -10.88 -7.75 -11.05
N ASP A 212 -11.17 -9.05 -11.03
CA ASP A 212 -11.87 -9.75 -12.11
C ASP A 212 -13.30 -9.21 -12.32
N HIS A 213 -13.91 -8.65 -11.27
CA HIS A 213 -15.24 -8.03 -11.32
C HIS A 213 -15.21 -6.50 -11.47
N GLY A 214 -14.03 -5.89 -11.62
CA GLY A 214 -13.88 -4.44 -11.70
C GLY A 214 -14.37 -3.71 -10.45
N ASP A 215 -14.18 -4.31 -9.27
CA ASP A 215 -14.63 -3.74 -7.99
C ASP A 215 -13.69 -2.64 -7.45
N ILE A 216 -12.46 -2.56 -7.96
CA ILE A 216 -11.47 -1.57 -7.53
C ILE A 216 -11.52 -0.35 -8.47
N ASP A 217 -12.11 0.74 -7.99
CA ASP A 217 -12.32 1.99 -8.74
C ASP A 217 -11.63 3.18 -8.04
N PHE A 218 -10.36 3.01 -7.70
CA PHE A 218 -9.51 4.07 -7.17
C PHE A 218 -8.06 3.85 -7.59
N LEU A 219 -7.29 4.93 -7.64
CA LEU A 219 -5.89 4.88 -8.07
C LEU A 219 -5.02 4.25 -6.96
N PRO A 220 -4.27 3.17 -7.25
CA PRO A 220 -3.33 2.59 -6.29
C PRO A 220 -2.09 3.49 -6.11
N ASP A 221 -1.42 3.38 -4.95
CA ASP A 221 -0.15 4.05 -4.70
C ASP A 221 1.01 3.18 -5.18
N SER A 222 1.43 3.34 -6.43
CA SER A 222 2.52 2.54 -7.01
C SER A 222 3.91 2.87 -6.43
N ALA A 223 4.02 3.91 -5.60
CA ALA A 223 5.30 4.39 -5.12
C ALA A 223 5.85 3.59 -3.91
N ILE A 224 5.07 2.66 -3.37
CA ILE A 224 5.45 1.85 -2.19
C ILE A 224 6.30 0.62 -2.50
N ALA A 225 6.22 0.08 -3.72
CA ALA A 225 6.95 -1.11 -4.11
C ALA A 225 7.14 -1.17 -5.64
N PRO A 226 8.33 -1.55 -6.14
CA PRO A 226 8.56 -1.81 -7.54
C PRO A 226 7.61 -2.89 -8.08
N ILE A 227 7.33 -2.83 -9.38
CA ILE A 227 6.54 -3.86 -10.07
C ILE A 227 7.33 -5.18 -10.03
N PRO A 228 6.69 -6.35 -9.78
CA PRO A 228 7.38 -7.64 -9.67
C PRO A 228 8.30 -7.99 -10.84
N ALA A 229 7.90 -7.67 -12.08
CA ALA A 229 8.75 -7.88 -13.26
C ALA A 229 10.06 -7.08 -13.18
N VAL A 230 9.96 -5.81 -12.76
CA VAL A 230 11.10 -4.92 -12.52
C VAL A 230 11.94 -5.43 -11.34
N MET A 231 11.31 -6.03 -10.33
CA MET A 231 12.02 -6.67 -9.22
C MET A 231 12.94 -7.79 -9.72
N VAL A 232 12.36 -8.72 -10.48
CA VAL A 232 13.07 -9.88 -11.03
C VAL A 232 14.23 -9.45 -11.92
N GLU A 233 14.03 -8.43 -12.77
CA GLU A 233 15.06 -7.91 -13.67
C GLU A 233 16.28 -7.37 -12.89
N HIS A 234 16.06 -6.48 -11.92
CA HIS A 234 17.14 -5.87 -11.16
C HIS A 234 17.85 -6.88 -10.25
N ILE A 235 17.12 -7.81 -9.63
CA ILE A 235 17.72 -8.88 -8.81
C ILE A 235 18.55 -9.80 -9.70
N ALA A 236 18.05 -10.20 -10.86
CA ALA A 236 18.80 -11.01 -11.81
C ALA A 236 20.07 -10.30 -12.33
N ALA A 237 19.99 -8.99 -12.57
CA ALA A 237 21.17 -8.18 -12.90
C ALA A 237 22.18 -8.16 -11.74
N ALA A 238 21.73 -7.96 -10.51
CA ALA A 238 22.58 -7.96 -9.33
C ALA A 238 23.25 -9.33 -9.07
N LEU A 239 22.58 -10.45 -9.36
CA LEU A 239 23.14 -11.80 -9.25
C LEU A 239 24.29 -12.08 -10.22
N ARG A 240 24.38 -11.36 -11.35
CA ARG A 240 25.49 -11.48 -12.31
C ARG A 240 26.74 -10.73 -11.86
N LEU A 241 26.62 -9.79 -10.91
CA LEU A 241 27.76 -9.04 -10.39
C LEU A 241 28.65 -9.93 -9.50
N PRO A 242 29.98 -9.74 -9.50
CA PRO A 242 30.88 -10.40 -8.56
C PRO A 242 30.46 -10.17 -7.08
N PRO A 243 30.69 -11.14 -6.17
CA PRO A 243 30.25 -11.06 -4.77
C PRO A 243 30.68 -9.78 -4.04
N GLY A 244 31.89 -9.29 -4.29
CA GLY A 244 32.44 -8.08 -3.67
C GLY A 244 31.80 -6.76 -4.11
N LEU A 245 30.98 -6.75 -5.17
CA LEU A 245 30.24 -5.57 -5.65
C LEU A 245 28.75 -5.62 -5.30
N ALA A 246 28.28 -6.74 -4.73
CA ALA A 246 26.88 -6.96 -4.37
C ALA A 246 26.60 -6.77 -2.88
N ALA A 247 27.60 -6.92 -2.01
CA ALA A 247 27.47 -6.63 -0.59
C ALA A 247 27.48 -5.12 -0.36
N HIS A 248 26.36 -4.57 0.12
CA HIS A 248 26.41 -3.34 0.90
C HIS A 248 26.71 -3.75 2.34
N ASP A 249 27.89 -3.34 2.82
CA ASP A 249 28.18 -3.38 4.24
C ASP A 249 27.33 -2.30 4.92
N PRO A 250 26.34 -2.66 5.77
CA PRO A 250 25.54 -1.68 6.48
C PRO A 250 26.38 -0.78 7.41
N GLN A 251 27.61 -1.18 7.79
CA GLN A 251 28.54 -0.27 8.49
C GLN A 251 29.06 0.85 7.60
N LEU A 252 29.15 0.65 6.28
CA LEU A 252 29.65 1.67 5.36
C LEU A 252 28.66 2.84 5.21
N GLY A 253 27.35 2.55 5.25
CA GLY A 253 26.29 3.59 5.23
C GLY A 253 26.31 4.47 6.48
N ALA A 254 26.43 3.86 7.67
CA ALA A 254 26.59 4.59 8.92
C ALA A 254 27.92 5.36 8.98
N ALA A 255 29.01 4.82 8.41
CA ALA A 255 30.29 5.50 8.32
C ALA A 255 30.25 6.69 7.35
N THR A 256 29.51 6.60 6.24
CA THR A 256 29.31 7.73 5.31
C THR A 256 28.42 8.81 5.91
N ASP A 257 27.34 8.48 6.62
CA ASP A 257 26.52 9.49 7.29
C ASP A 257 27.27 10.16 8.45
N SER A 258 28.06 9.40 9.22
CA SER A 258 28.97 9.98 10.22
C SER A 258 30.08 10.82 9.58
N ALA A 259 30.62 10.44 8.43
CA ALA A 259 31.64 11.23 7.72
C ALA A 259 31.06 12.49 7.09
N VAL A 260 29.82 12.46 6.60
CA VAL A 260 29.08 13.63 6.08
C VAL A 260 28.74 14.58 7.23
N ILE A 261 28.27 14.08 8.37
CA ILE A 261 28.04 14.90 9.58
C ILE A 261 29.36 15.49 10.09
N ALA A 262 30.45 14.73 10.09
CA ALA A 262 31.77 15.22 10.49
C ALA A 262 32.37 16.24 9.50
N ALA A 263 32.09 16.10 8.19
CA ALA A 263 32.54 17.02 7.15
C ALA A 263 31.71 18.30 7.09
N LEU A 264 30.43 18.24 7.47
CA LEU A 264 29.55 19.40 7.56
C LEU A 264 29.77 20.23 8.83
N GLY A 265 30.52 19.71 9.80
CA GLY A 265 30.77 20.36 11.09
C GLY A 265 29.50 20.49 11.93
N GLU A 266 29.65 20.56 13.25
CA GLU A 266 28.48 20.77 14.12
C GLU A 266 27.70 22.00 13.65
N PRO A 267 26.35 21.94 13.64
CA PRO A 267 25.54 23.11 13.36
C PRO A 267 25.88 24.15 14.42
N ARG A 268 26.62 25.20 14.02
CA ARG A 268 26.80 26.37 14.85
C ARG A 268 25.39 26.87 15.18
N CYS A 269 24.98 26.65 16.43
CA CYS A 269 23.85 27.35 17.00
C CYS A 269 24.13 28.84 16.82
N PHE A 270 23.43 29.47 15.89
CA PHE A 270 23.31 30.92 15.88
C PHE A 270 22.48 31.26 17.12
N GLU A 271 23.17 31.49 18.23
CA GLU A 271 22.61 32.19 19.37
C GLU A 271 22.26 33.60 18.89
N PHE A 272 20.98 33.84 18.70
CA PHE A 272 20.47 35.21 18.61
C PHE A 272 20.70 35.86 19.99
N PRO A 273 21.40 37.00 20.06
CA PRO A 273 21.60 37.66 21.34
C PRO A 273 20.23 38.12 21.89
N THR A 274 19.89 37.63 23.07
CA THR A 274 18.75 38.12 23.86
C THR A 274 18.92 39.61 24.16
N PRO A 275 17.85 40.42 24.04
CA PRO A 275 17.91 41.84 24.38
C PRO A 275 18.02 42.01 25.90
N THR A 276 19.11 42.59 26.36
CA THR A 276 19.35 42.94 27.76
C THR A 276 18.42 44.10 28.17
N PRO A 277 17.73 44.03 29.32
CA PRO A 277 16.99 45.18 29.84
C PRO A 277 17.93 46.10 30.62
N GLY A 278 17.95 47.38 30.24
CA GLY A 278 18.40 48.49 31.08
C GLY A 278 19.89 48.83 31.02
N ASP A 279 20.23 49.92 30.33
CA ASP A 279 20.72 51.11 31.04
C ASP A 279 20.59 52.36 30.15
N GLU A 280 19.89 53.35 30.68
CA GLU A 280 19.66 54.66 30.09
C GLU A 280 20.92 55.54 30.24
N GLN A 281 21.31 56.26 29.19
CA GLN A 281 21.88 57.61 29.34
C GLN A 281 21.85 58.44 28.03
N HIS A 282 20.79 59.24 27.94
CA HIS A 282 20.65 60.60 27.42
C HIS A 282 21.77 61.28 26.60
N ALA A 283 21.41 61.73 25.39
CA ALA A 283 21.59 63.08 24.82
C ALA A 283 21.12 63.05 23.34
N GLY A 284 20.30 63.92 22.76
CA GLY A 284 19.57 65.12 23.14
C GLY A 284 18.92 65.72 21.86
N ALA A 285 17.80 66.45 22.01
CA ALA A 285 17.18 67.42 21.07
C ALA A 285 16.88 66.95 19.62
N GLY A 286 15.65 66.79 19.14
CA GLY A 286 14.55 67.77 19.03
C GLY A 286 13.75 67.46 17.74
N PRO A 287 12.49 67.93 17.56
CA PRO A 287 11.45 67.19 16.82
C PRO A 287 11.12 67.78 15.44
N ALA A 288 10.64 66.94 14.50
CA ALA A 288 9.76 67.39 13.41
C ALA A 288 9.09 66.25 12.62
N LEU A 289 7.74 66.31 12.63
CA LEU A 289 6.83 66.18 11.50
C LEU A 289 6.62 64.84 10.78
N ILE A 290 5.51 64.21 11.20
CA ILE A 290 4.44 63.61 10.38
C ILE A 290 4.52 63.97 8.89
N HIS A 291 4.61 62.96 8.01
CA HIS A 291 3.89 62.97 6.74
C HIS A 291 3.52 61.55 6.31
N ARG A 292 2.21 61.28 6.37
CA ARG A 292 1.53 60.17 5.69
C ARG A 292 1.32 60.66 4.25
N ASP A 293 1.63 59.87 3.23
CA ASP A 293 1.01 60.13 1.94
C ASP A 293 0.60 58.83 1.25
N SER A 294 -0.60 58.89 0.70
CA SER A 294 -1.40 57.79 0.20
C SER A 294 -1.63 57.99 -1.30
N GLY A 295 -1.22 57.00 -2.10
CA GLY A 295 -1.73 56.76 -3.47
C GLY A 295 -1.15 57.64 -4.59
N PRO A 296 -1.62 57.46 -5.85
CA PRO A 296 -2.70 56.56 -6.30
C PRO A 296 -2.32 55.60 -7.45
N SER A 297 -3.18 54.62 -7.69
CA SER A 297 -3.23 53.75 -8.88
C SER A 297 -3.66 54.50 -10.14
N PRO A 298 -3.22 54.01 -11.30
CA PRO A 298 -4.11 53.65 -12.41
C PRO A 298 -4.05 52.16 -12.76
#